data_AF-A0A1A0L2Y3-F1
#
_entry.id   AF-A0A1A0L2Y3-F1
#
_cell.length_a   1.000
_cell.length_b   1.000
_cell.length_c   1.000
_cell.angle_alpha   90.00
_cell.angle_beta   90.00
_cell.angle_gamma   90.00
#
_symmetry.space_group_name_H-M   'P 1'
#
loop_
_entity.id
_entity.type
_entity.pdbx_description
1 polymer ?
#
loop_
_entity_poly.entity_id
_entity_poly.type
_entity_poly.pdbx_seq_one_letter_code
_entity_poly.pdbx_strand_id
1 'polypeptide(L)'
;MNSTSVSPAAALAPVWRDVVAESYRALADAVAGIGAAQWDLPTPCSQWTVTQVVQHAAGDQLAFAAALGLGTGPAYDPFAPSGSLDGTGTQLVSAAIEQTAAAWATVTDDAETVPTPLPHGVLPTPVAAVMAALDAAVHAWDIAVATGRPSPLTDTLATHLLTAATDLIEPLRQWGAYAAVLDAEPGDTAVDTLLRYLGRDPRV
;
A
#
# COMPACT_ATOMS: atom_id res chain seq x y z
N MET A 1 -7.79 3.68 -35.45
CA MET A 1 -6.45 3.94 -34.89
C MET A 1 -6.34 3.11 -33.63
N ASN A 2 -5.65 1.96 -33.71
CA ASN A 2 -5.53 1.04 -32.59
C ASN A 2 -4.39 1.54 -31.71
N SER A 3 -4.68 2.42 -30.76
CA SER A 3 -3.70 2.76 -29.72
C SER A 3 -3.46 1.49 -28.92
N THR A 4 -2.35 0.81 -29.17
CA THR A 4 -1.89 -0.30 -28.33
C THR A 4 -1.49 0.30 -26.98
N SER A 5 -2.43 0.40 -26.05
CA SER A 5 -2.12 0.68 -24.66
C SER A 5 -1.21 -0.44 -24.15
N VAL A 6 -0.07 -0.05 -23.57
CA VAL A 6 0.83 -0.98 -22.89
C VAL A 6 0.06 -1.57 -21.69
N SER A 7 0.13 -2.89 -21.49
CA SER A 7 -0.54 -3.50 -20.33
C SER A 7 0.09 -3.01 -19.02
N PRO A 8 -0.65 -2.97 -17.91
CA PRO A 8 -0.09 -2.57 -16.60
C PRO A 8 1.17 -3.38 -16.23
N ALA A 9 1.16 -4.69 -16.48
CA ALA A 9 2.31 -5.54 -16.23
C ALA A 9 3.55 -5.13 -17.04
N ALA A 10 3.38 -4.80 -18.33
CA ALA A 10 4.48 -4.36 -19.18
C ALA A 10 4.99 -2.96 -18.80
N ALA A 11 4.10 -2.07 -18.36
CA ALA A 11 4.47 -0.73 -17.89
C ALA A 11 5.25 -0.77 -16.56
N LEU A 12 4.91 -1.71 -15.67
CA LEU A 12 5.49 -1.84 -14.33
C LEU A 12 6.71 -2.75 -14.27
N ALA A 13 6.90 -3.64 -15.26
CA ALA A 13 8.03 -4.56 -15.33
C ALA A 13 9.42 -3.92 -15.07
N PRO A 14 9.76 -2.73 -15.62
CA PRO A 14 11.08 -2.15 -15.39
C PRO A 14 11.24 -1.45 -14.03
N VAL A 15 10.15 -1.22 -13.27
CA VAL A 15 10.17 -0.32 -12.10
C VAL A 15 9.62 -0.94 -10.81
N TRP A 16 8.97 -2.11 -10.85
CA TRP A 16 8.24 -2.63 -9.70
C TRP A 16 9.12 -2.81 -8.45
N ARG A 17 10.40 -3.19 -8.61
CA ARG A 17 11.34 -3.34 -7.49
C ARG A 17 11.62 -2.00 -6.80
N ASP A 18 11.83 -0.94 -7.58
CA ASP A 18 12.07 0.40 -7.06
C ASP A 18 10.82 0.97 -6.40
N VAL A 19 9.64 0.72 -7.00
CA VAL A 19 8.34 1.13 -6.44
C VAL A 19 8.09 0.46 -5.08
N VAL A 20 8.37 -0.85 -4.95
CA VAL A 20 8.29 -1.56 -3.66
C VAL A 20 9.27 -0.95 -2.65
N ALA A 21 10.53 -0.76 -3.03
CA ALA A 21 11.54 -0.22 -2.12
C ALA A 21 11.25 1.23 -1.68
N GLU A 22 10.72 2.08 -2.56
CA GLU A 22 10.29 3.44 -2.22
C GLU A 22 9.10 3.43 -1.25
N SER A 23 8.12 2.57 -1.49
CA SER A 23 6.93 2.44 -0.65
C SER A 23 7.26 1.92 0.76
N TYR A 24 8.21 0.98 0.88
CA TYR A 24 8.70 0.50 2.17
C TYR A 24 9.45 1.58 2.95
N ARG A 25 10.29 2.38 2.28
CA ARG A 25 10.94 3.52 2.93
C ARG A 25 9.91 4.54 3.43
N ALA A 26 8.92 4.87 2.60
CA ALA A 26 7.84 5.79 2.99
C ALA A 26 7.12 5.30 4.26
N LEU A 27 6.73 4.01 4.31
CA LEU A 27 6.04 3.43 5.47
C LEU A 27 6.92 3.42 6.72
N ALA A 28 8.17 2.97 6.60
CA ALA A 28 9.11 2.96 7.72
C ALA A 28 9.37 4.36 8.29
N ASP A 29 9.60 5.35 7.41
CA ASP A 29 9.86 6.74 7.79
C ASP A 29 8.63 7.41 8.42
N ALA A 30 7.43 7.13 7.90
CA ALA A 30 6.18 7.64 8.47
C ALA A 30 5.98 7.12 9.89
N VAL A 31 6.21 5.82 10.12
CA VAL A 31 6.04 5.18 11.43
C VAL A 31 7.10 5.61 12.44
N ALA A 32 8.36 5.73 12.02
CA ALA A 32 9.43 6.27 12.85
C ALA A 32 9.17 7.74 13.26
N GLY A 33 8.36 8.45 12.47
CA GLY A 33 7.98 9.84 12.70
C GLY A 33 6.83 10.07 13.67
N ILE A 34 6.16 9.02 14.16
CA ILE A 34 4.98 9.14 15.05
C ILE A 34 5.43 9.55 16.45
N GLY A 35 4.92 10.69 16.92
CA GLY A 35 5.12 11.17 18.29
C GLY A 35 4.32 10.36 19.31
N ALA A 36 4.79 10.33 20.56
CA ALA A 36 4.20 9.52 21.63
C ALA A 36 2.69 9.75 21.89
N ALA A 37 2.17 10.95 21.58
CA ALA A 37 0.76 11.31 21.77
C ALA A 37 -0.09 11.22 20.47
N GLN A 38 0.47 10.68 19.38
CA GLN A 38 -0.17 10.69 18.06
C GLN A 38 -0.82 9.36 17.65
N TRP A 39 -0.65 8.32 18.46
CA TRP A 39 -1.08 6.95 18.15
C TRP A 39 -2.61 6.76 18.07
N ASP A 40 -3.37 7.59 18.77
CA ASP A 40 -4.84 7.56 18.78
C ASP A 40 -5.48 8.62 17.86
N LEU A 41 -4.67 9.36 17.09
CA LEU A 41 -5.20 10.37 16.18
C LEU A 41 -6.03 9.72 15.06
N PRO A 42 -7.12 10.37 14.63
CA PRO A 42 -7.88 9.92 13.45
C PRO A 42 -7.01 10.02 12.20
N THR A 43 -7.30 9.19 11.21
CA THR A 43 -6.57 9.17 9.92
C THR A 43 -7.51 9.42 8.75
N PRO A 44 -6.99 9.77 7.56
CA PRO A 44 -7.78 9.81 6.33
C PRO A 44 -8.37 8.43 5.95
N CYS A 45 -7.78 7.33 6.43
CA CYS A 45 -8.42 6.02 6.46
C CYS A 45 -9.49 6.02 7.57
N SER A 46 -10.60 6.69 7.29
CA SER A 46 -11.56 7.27 8.25
C SER A 46 -12.11 6.37 9.37
N GLN A 47 -11.96 5.05 9.27
CA GLN A 47 -12.38 4.11 10.32
C GLN A 47 -11.30 3.80 11.35
N TRP A 48 -10.05 4.24 11.11
CA TRP A 48 -8.87 3.78 11.85
C TRP A 48 -8.08 4.93 12.46
N THR A 49 -7.60 4.69 13.67
CA THR A 49 -6.54 5.49 14.31
C THR A 49 -5.18 5.22 13.66
N VAL A 50 -4.19 6.06 13.96
CA VAL A 50 -2.80 5.83 13.53
C VAL A 50 -2.32 4.43 13.92
N THR A 51 -2.61 3.97 15.14
CA THR A 51 -2.23 2.62 15.59
C THR A 51 -2.86 1.52 14.74
N GLN A 52 -4.13 1.69 14.37
CA GLN A 52 -4.84 0.72 13.54
C GLN A 52 -4.31 0.69 12.10
N VAL A 53 -3.97 1.84 11.52
CA VAL A 53 -3.32 1.91 10.20
C VAL A 53 -1.96 1.22 10.22
N VAL A 54 -1.15 1.44 11.28
CA VAL A 54 0.15 0.76 11.43
C VAL A 54 0.00 -0.76 11.54
N GLN A 55 -0.98 -1.23 12.30
CA GLN A 55 -1.29 -2.65 12.44
C GLN A 55 -1.74 -3.24 11.09
N HIS A 56 -2.65 -2.58 10.39
CA HIS A 56 -3.11 -3.02 9.08
C HIS A 56 -1.95 -3.14 8.08
N ALA A 57 -1.18 -2.05 7.88
CA ALA A 57 -0.11 -2.02 6.90
C ALA A 57 0.94 -3.12 7.16
N ALA A 58 1.35 -3.32 8.43
CA ALA A 58 2.26 -4.42 8.76
C ALA A 58 1.63 -5.79 8.47
N GLY A 59 0.35 -5.98 8.80
CA GLY A 59 -0.35 -7.23 8.59
C GLY A 59 -0.53 -7.57 7.10
N ASP A 60 -0.81 -6.59 6.26
CA ASP A 60 -0.96 -6.78 4.81
C ASP A 60 0.37 -7.18 4.16
N GLN A 61 1.48 -6.53 4.55
CA GLN A 61 2.81 -6.94 4.09
C GLN A 61 3.12 -8.39 4.47
N LEU A 62 2.85 -8.79 5.72
CA LEU A 62 3.01 -10.19 6.15
C LEU A 62 2.12 -11.16 5.34
N ALA A 63 0.92 -10.74 4.92
CA ALA A 63 0.04 -11.55 4.09
C ALA A 63 0.61 -11.74 2.67
N PHE A 64 1.19 -10.70 2.08
CA PHE A 64 1.93 -10.82 0.81
C PHE A 64 3.14 -11.74 0.93
N ALA A 65 3.93 -11.62 2.01
CA ALA A 65 5.06 -12.51 2.26
C ALA A 65 4.62 -13.98 2.32
N ALA A 66 3.53 -14.26 3.05
CA ALA A 66 2.97 -15.60 3.18
C ALA A 66 2.43 -16.16 1.86
N ALA A 67 1.78 -15.32 1.04
CA ALA A 67 1.32 -15.72 -0.29
C ALA A 67 2.50 -16.15 -1.18
N LEU A 68 3.64 -15.47 -1.06
CA LEU A 68 4.90 -15.81 -1.73
C LEU A 68 5.67 -16.98 -1.08
N GLY A 69 5.09 -17.62 -0.06
CA GLY A 69 5.65 -18.82 0.59
C GLY A 69 6.64 -18.53 1.72
N LEU A 70 6.72 -17.29 2.22
CA LEU A 70 7.61 -16.91 3.32
C LEU A 70 6.83 -16.46 4.55
N GLY A 71 7.01 -17.19 5.65
CA GLY A 71 6.29 -16.93 6.91
C GLY A 71 4.85 -17.46 6.89
N THR A 72 4.13 -17.26 8.00
CA THR A 72 2.77 -17.79 8.21
C THR A 72 1.66 -16.76 7.99
N GLY A 73 2.00 -15.53 7.61
CA GLY A 73 1.07 -14.40 7.52
C GLY A 73 0.86 -13.69 8.86
N PRO A 74 -0.02 -12.67 8.91
CA PRO A 74 -0.35 -11.98 10.14
C PRO A 74 -1.05 -12.90 11.13
N ALA A 75 -0.75 -12.74 12.42
CA ALA A 75 -1.38 -13.50 13.51
C ALA A 75 -2.79 -12.98 13.88
N TYR A 76 -3.27 -11.96 13.16
CA TYR A 76 -4.54 -11.26 13.36
C TYR A 76 -5.15 -10.96 11.99
N ASP A 77 -6.43 -10.58 11.97
CA ASP A 77 -7.08 -10.08 10.76
C ASP A 77 -6.62 -8.64 10.47
N PRO A 78 -5.86 -8.39 9.39
CA PRO A 78 -5.39 -7.04 9.07
C PRO A 78 -6.55 -6.10 8.72
N PHE A 79 -7.74 -6.59 8.36
CA PHE A 79 -8.92 -5.78 8.05
C PHE A 79 -9.77 -5.46 9.30
N ALA A 80 -9.41 -6.00 10.46
CA ALA A 80 -10.01 -5.70 11.75
C ALA A 80 -8.94 -5.35 12.80
N PRO A 81 -8.11 -4.31 12.57
CA PRO A 81 -7.03 -3.95 13.48
C PRO A 81 -7.58 -3.52 14.85
N SER A 82 -7.10 -4.19 15.89
CA SER A 82 -7.45 -3.96 17.30
C SER A 82 -7.08 -2.57 17.83
N GLY A 83 -6.07 -1.91 17.23
CA GLY A 83 -5.50 -0.68 17.78
C GLY A 83 -4.58 -0.92 18.99
N SER A 84 -4.14 -2.15 19.22
CA SER A 84 -3.16 -2.51 20.25
C SER A 84 -1.94 -3.17 19.60
N LEU A 85 -0.74 -2.77 20.03
CA LEU A 85 0.53 -3.28 19.51
C LEU A 85 1.29 -4.05 20.59
N ASP A 86 1.77 -5.24 20.22
CA ASP A 86 2.78 -5.96 20.99
C ASP A 86 4.18 -5.39 20.63
N GLY A 87 4.69 -4.48 21.46
CA GLY A 87 5.96 -3.79 21.21
C GLY A 87 5.78 -2.42 20.56
N THR A 88 6.76 -1.96 19.79
CA THR A 88 6.68 -0.66 19.12
C THR A 88 6.20 -0.79 17.68
N GLY A 89 5.50 0.23 17.16
CA GLY A 89 5.09 0.26 15.75
C GLY A 89 6.27 0.15 14.79
N THR A 90 7.43 0.74 15.12
CA THR A 90 8.66 0.61 14.32
C THR A 90 9.13 -0.84 14.27
N GLN A 91 9.15 -1.57 15.39
CA GLN A 91 9.54 -2.99 15.40
C GLN A 91 8.59 -3.84 14.55
N LEU A 92 7.28 -3.61 14.69
CA LEU A 92 6.26 -4.33 13.92
C LEU A 92 6.45 -4.12 12.42
N VAL A 93 6.56 -2.86 11.98
CA VAL A 93 6.65 -2.51 10.56
C VAL A 93 7.99 -2.91 9.96
N SER A 94 9.11 -2.71 10.66
CA SER A 94 10.42 -3.16 10.17
C SER A 94 10.47 -4.66 9.97
N ALA A 95 9.95 -5.46 10.92
CA ALA A 95 9.91 -6.92 10.77
C ALA A 95 9.02 -7.37 9.59
N ALA A 96 7.86 -6.73 9.40
CA ALA A 96 6.96 -7.02 8.29
C ALA A 96 7.60 -6.67 6.93
N ILE A 97 8.24 -5.49 6.82
CA ILE A 97 8.95 -5.06 5.62
C ILE A 97 10.12 -6.00 5.31
N GLU A 98 10.94 -6.35 6.31
CA GLU A 98 12.07 -7.26 6.13
C GLU A 98 11.62 -8.62 5.59
N GLN A 99 10.56 -9.19 6.17
CA GLN A 99 10.02 -10.47 5.71
C GLN A 99 9.47 -10.37 4.29
N THR A 100 8.69 -9.34 3.97
CA THR A 100 8.05 -9.21 2.66
C THR A 100 9.05 -8.86 1.56
N ALA A 101 10.05 -8.03 1.87
CA ALA A 101 11.17 -7.77 0.98
C ALA A 101 11.98 -9.04 0.70
N ALA A 102 12.23 -9.87 1.72
CA ALA A 102 12.88 -11.17 1.54
C ALA A 102 12.03 -12.10 0.66
N ALA A 103 10.70 -12.08 0.80
CA ALA A 103 9.79 -12.84 -0.05
C ALA A 103 9.88 -12.38 -1.52
N TRP A 104 9.80 -11.08 -1.79
CA TRP A 104 9.94 -10.51 -3.13
C TRP A 104 11.33 -10.75 -3.75
N ALA A 105 12.38 -10.86 -2.94
CA ALA A 105 13.72 -11.21 -3.41
C ALA A 105 13.82 -12.65 -3.95
N THR A 106 12.88 -13.53 -3.59
CA THR A 106 12.81 -14.90 -4.16
C THR A 106 12.15 -14.95 -5.54
N VAL A 107 11.44 -13.88 -5.94
CA VAL A 107 10.73 -13.79 -7.21
C VAL A 107 11.70 -13.36 -8.32
N THR A 108 11.93 -14.26 -9.27
CA THR A 108 12.78 -14.02 -10.45
C THR A 108 12.07 -13.15 -11.49
N ASP A 109 12.83 -12.43 -12.31
CA ASP A 109 12.24 -11.60 -13.38
C ASP A 109 11.49 -12.41 -14.45
N ASP A 110 11.80 -13.70 -14.59
CA ASP A 110 11.09 -14.64 -15.48
C ASP A 110 9.75 -15.15 -14.90
N ALA A 111 9.45 -14.84 -13.63
CA ALA A 111 8.17 -15.23 -13.04
C ALA A 111 7.06 -14.33 -13.59
N GLU A 112 6.27 -14.84 -14.53
CA GLU A 112 5.19 -14.06 -15.15
C GLU A 112 4.09 -13.67 -14.15
N THR A 113 3.77 -14.56 -13.21
CA THR A 113 2.71 -14.37 -12.22
C THR A 113 3.12 -14.88 -10.84
N VAL A 114 2.48 -14.34 -9.81
CA VAL A 114 2.62 -14.78 -8.41
C VAL A 114 1.26 -14.88 -7.70
N PRO A 115 1.12 -15.77 -6.71
CA PRO A 115 -0.02 -15.74 -5.79
C PRO A 115 -0.04 -14.44 -4.96
N THR A 116 -1.24 -13.95 -4.65
CA THR A 116 -1.45 -12.78 -3.79
C THR A 116 -2.50 -13.08 -2.71
N PRO A 117 -2.52 -12.35 -1.58
CA PRO A 117 -3.59 -12.47 -0.58
C PRO A 117 -4.91 -11.82 -1.04
N LEU A 118 -4.92 -11.15 -2.21
CA LEU A 118 -6.09 -10.45 -2.72
C LEU A 118 -7.16 -11.46 -3.20
N PRO A 119 -8.45 -11.09 -3.18
CA PRO A 119 -9.53 -11.89 -3.76
C PRO A 119 -9.32 -12.31 -5.23
N HIS A 120 -8.47 -11.58 -5.97
CA HIS A 120 -8.08 -11.91 -7.34
C HIS A 120 -7.21 -13.19 -7.44
N GLY A 121 -6.56 -13.59 -6.35
CA GLY A 121 -5.66 -14.74 -6.31
C GLY A 121 -4.34 -14.47 -7.02
N VAL A 122 -4.11 -15.11 -8.16
CA VAL A 122 -2.85 -15.00 -8.92
C VAL A 122 -2.89 -13.75 -9.81
N LEU A 123 -1.82 -12.95 -9.78
CA LEU A 123 -1.67 -11.72 -10.58
C LEU A 123 -0.33 -11.69 -11.32
N PRO A 124 -0.21 -10.90 -12.41
CA PRO A 124 1.08 -10.62 -13.03
C PRO A 124 2.07 -10.04 -12.02
N THR A 125 3.31 -10.54 -12.00
CA THR A 125 4.29 -10.23 -10.95
C THR A 125 4.49 -8.73 -10.69
N PRO A 126 4.71 -7.88 -11.72
CA PRO A 126 4.89 -6.45 -11.48
C PRO A 126 3.64 -5.78 -10.90
N VAL A 127 2.45 -6.26 -11.27
CA VAL A 127 1.17 -5.74 -10.76
C VAL A 127 0.99 -6.16 -9.30
N ALA A 128 1.22 -7.44 -8.97
CA ALA A 128 1.13 -7.95 -7.61
C ALA A 128 2.07 -7.19 -6.65
N ALA A 129 3.32 -6.98 -7.08
CA ALA A 129 4.31 -6.24 -6.29
C ALA A 129 3.91 -4.78 -6.08
N VAL A 130 3.40 -4.12 -7.11
CA VAL A 130 2.98 -2.72 -7.00
C VAL A 130 1.66 -2.58 -6.23
N MET A 131 0.80 -3.61 -6.17
CA MET A 131 -0.34 -3.63 -5.26
C MET A 131 0.09 -3.74 -3.78
N ALA A 132 1.10 -4.54 -3.46
CA ALA A 132 1.68 -4.54 -2.11
C ALA A 132 2.35 -3.20 -1.76
N ALA A 133 2.97 -2.56 -2.76
CA ALA A 133 3.57 -1.23 -2.62
C ALA A 133 2.52 -0.12 -2.43
N LEU A 134 1.38 -0.23 -3.12
CA LEU A 134 0.23 0.69 -3.01
C LEU A 134 -0.26 0.77 -1.57
N ASP A 135 -0.47 -0.37 -0.92
CA ASP A 135 -0.83 -0.46 0.50
C ASP A 135 0.16 0.31 1.38
N ALA A 136 1.45 -0.05 1.30
CA ALA A 136 2.50 0.56 2.12
C ALA A 136 2.61 2.09 1.90
N ALA A 137 2.62 2.55 0.64
CA ALA A 137 2.80 3.95 0.31
C ALA A 137 1.60 4.81 0.72
N VAL A 138 0.38 4.32 0.49
CA VAL A 138 -0.84 5.07 0.81
C VAL A 138 -1.04 5.12 2.32
N HIS A 139 -0.74 4.06 3.06
CA HIS A 139 -0.77 4.11 4.52
C HIS A 139 0.37 4.92 5.13
N ALA A 140 1.52 5.01 4.47
CA ALA A 140 2.53 6.00 4.84
C ALA A 140 1.98 7.44 4.72
N TRP A 141 1.21 7.73 3.67
CA TRP A 141 0.52 9.01 3.52
C TRP A 141 -0.55 9.23 4.59
N ASP A 142 -1.39 8.23 4.87
CA ASP A 142 -2.43 8.32 5.91
C ASP A 142 -1.81 8.68 7.27
N ILE A 143 -0.68 8.05 7.63
CA ILE A 143 0.06 8.32 8.87
C ILE A 143 0.70 9.70 8.85
N ALA A 144 1.35 10.08 7.74
CA ALA A 144 2.02 11.37 7.64
C ALA A 144 1.03 12.53 7.82
N VAL A 145 -0.10 12.49 7.13
CA VAL A 145 -1.17 13.48 7.25
C VAL A 145 -1.73 13.54 8.66
N ALA A 146 -2.09 12.39 9.24
CA ALA A 146 -2.63 12.32 10.61
C ALA A 146 -1.67 12.88 11.67
N THR A 147 -0.36 12.80 11.42
CA THR A 147 0.69 13.28 12.32
C THR A 147 1.23 14.68 11.99
N GLY A 148 0.64 15.37 11.01
CA GLY A 148 1.04 16.73 10.60
C GLY A 148 2.39 16.79 9.85
N ARG A 149 2.78 15.69 9.20
CA ARG A 149 4.01 15.55 8.42
C ARG A 149 3.70 15.71 6.93
N PRO A 150 4.68 16.13 6.10
CA PRO A 150 4.48 16.23 4.66
C PRO A 150 4.18 14.86 4.03
N SER A 151 3.41 14.87 2.94
CA SER A 151 3.17 13.69 2.11
C SER A 151 4.49 13.03 1.68
N PRO A 152 4.64 11.71 1.86
CA PRO A 152 5.78 10.97 1.32
C PRO A 152 5.61 10.60 -0.16
N LEU A 153 4.41 10.79 -0.73
CA LEU A 153 4.10 10.40 -2.10
C LEU A 153 4.67 11.40 -3.10
N THR A 154 5.31 10.88 -4.16
CA THR A 154 5.75 11.64 -5.33
C THR A 154 4.81 11.38 -6.51
N ASP A 155 4.75 12.30 -7.48
CA ASP A 155 3.93 12.11 -8.67
C ASP A 155 4.33 10.87 -9.48
N THR A 156 5.64 10.57 -9.54
CA THR A 156 6.15 9.36 -10.20
C THR A 156 5.69 8.10 -9.50
N LEU A 157 5.84 8.03 -8.17
CA LEU A 157 5.34 6.89 -7.39
C LEU A 157 3.83 6.73 -7.58
N ALA A 158 3.07 7.82 -7.43
CA ALA A 158 1.62 7.80 -7.54
C ALA A 158 1.14 7.32 -8.92
N THR A 159 1.85 7.67 -10.00
CA THR A 159 1.55 7.21 -11.36
C THR A 159 1.70 5.68 -11.49
N HIS A 160 2.76 5.10 -10.93
CA HIS A 160 2.97 3.64 -10.96
C HIS A 160 1.94 2.90 -10.10
N LEU A 161 1.66 3.43 -8.90
CA LEU A 161 0.65 2.91 -8.00
C LEU A 161 -0.75 2.92 -8.66
N LEU A 162 -1.12 4.02 -9.31
CA LEU A 162 -2.39 4.14 -10.05
C LEU A 162 -2.46 3.15 -11.21
N THR A 163 -1.33 2.92 -11.91
CA THR A 163 -1.25 1.96 -13.01
C THR A 163 -1.59 0.54 -12.56
N ALA A 164 -1.13 0.12 -11.38
CA ALA A 164 -1.48 -1.19 -10.82
C ALA A 164 -2.92 -1.24 -10.28
N ALA A 165 -3.38 -0.16 -9.64
CA ALA A 165 -4.69 -0.09 -9.02
C ALA A 165 -5.85 -0.09 -10.04
N THR A 166 -5.61 0.49 -11.23
CA THR A 166 -6.63 0.60 -12.28
C THR A 166 -7.16 -0.79 -12.65
N ASP A 167 -8.48 -0.94 -12.66
CA ASP A 167 -9.25 -2.17 -12.91
C ASP A 167 -9.15 -3.28 -11.84
N LEU A 168 -8.23 -3.18 -10.87
CA LEU A 168 -8.12 -4.14 -9.77
C LEU A 168 -8.86 -3.73 -8.49
N ILE A 169 -9.00 -2.44 -8.21
CA ILE A 169 -9.56 -2.03 -6.91
C ILE A 169 -11.08 -2.00 -6.85
N GLU A 170 -11.77 -1.90 -8.00
CA GLU A 170 -13.23 -1.78 -8.01
C GLU A 170 -13.92 -3.02 -7.37
N PRO A 171 -13.51 -4.26 -7.68
CA PRO A 171 -14.01 -5.44 -6.98
C PRO A 171 -13.65 -5.50 -5.49
N LEU A 172 -12.72 -4.68 -5.00
CA LEU A 172 -12.32 -4.62 -3.58
C LEU A 172 -13.20 -3.63 -2.79
N ARG A 173 -13.81 -2.64 -3.45
CA ARG A 173 -14.70 -1.66 -2.78
C ARG A 173 -15.93 -2.29 -2.15
N GLN A 174 -16.52 -3.31 -2.79
CA GLN A 174 -17.66 -4.05 -2.23
C GLN A 174 -17.35 -4.76 -0.91
N TRP A 175 -16.05 -4.97 -0.60
CA TRP A 175 -15.57 -5.54 0.66
C TRP A 175 -15.16 -4.48 1.68
N GLY A 176 -15.35 -3.19 1.38
CA GLY A 176 -14.99 -2.08 2.26
C GLY A 176 -13.51 -1.73 2.29
N ALA A 177 -12.67 -2.33 1.42
CA ALA A 177 -11.23 -2.06 1.39
C ALA A 177 -10.88 -0.63 0.93
N TYR A 178 -11.76 0.01 0.15
CA TYR A 178 -11.62 1.39 -0.28
C TYR A 178 -12.96 2.13 -0.19
N ALA A 179 -12.92 3.42 0.16
CA ALA A 179 -14.08 4.31 0.12
C ALA A 179 -14.52 4.62 -1.33
N ALA A 180 -15.59 5.38 -1.53
CA ALA A 180 -16.02 5.78 -2.88
C ALA A 180 -14.96 6.67 -3.57
N VAL A 181 -14.82 6.54 -4.89
CA VAL A 181 -13.98 7.46 -5.68
C VAL A 181 -14.46 8.89 -5.49
N LEU A 182 -13.53 9.81 -5.30
CA LEU A 182 -13.82 11.24 -5.24
C LEU A 182 -13.67 11.87 -6.63
N ASP A 183 -14.46 12.90 -6.91
CA ASP A 183 -14.39 13.64 -8.17
C ASP A 183 -13.01 14.29 -8.36
N ALA A 184 -12.51 14.27 -9.59
CA ALA A 184 -11.30 14.99 -9.95
C ALA A 184 -11.52 16.51 -9.88
N GLU A 185 -10.50 17.25 -9.45
CA GLU A 185 -10.51 18.70 -9.38
C GLU A 185 -9.50 19.33 -10.36
N PRO A 186 -9.77 20.55 -10.85
CA PRO A 186 -8.81 21.28 -11.67
C PRO A 186 -7.48 21.49 -10.94
N GLY A 187 -6.39 21.05 -11.58
CA GLY A 187 -5.04 21.19 -11.04
C GLY A 187 -4.58 20.04 -10.16
N ASP A 188 -5.36 18.96 -10.06
CA ASP A 188 -4.92 17.73 -9.39
C ASP A 188 -3.61 17.20 -10.01
N THR A 189 -2.67 16.91 -9.12
CA THR A 189 -1.42 16.21 -9.40
C THR A 189 -1.65 14.70 -9.58
N ALA A 190 -0.60 13.93 -9.87
CA ALA A 190 -0.71 12.48 -9.93
C ALA A 190 -0.99 11.90 -8.53
N VAL A 191 -0.43 12.51 -7.48
CA VAL A 191 -0.75 12.19 -6.08
C VAL A 191 -2.23 12.42 -5.79
N ASP A 192 -2.77 13.59 -6.15
CA ASP A 192 -4.19 13.91 -5.92
C ASP A 192 -5.11 12.92 -6.65
N THR A 193 -4.77 12.60 -7.90
CA THR A 193 -5.52 11.65 -8.73
C THR A 193 -5.54 10.27 -8.08
N LEU A 194 -4.38 9.77 -7.61
CA LEU A 194 -4.31 8.50 -6.90
C LEU A 194 -5.18 8.53 -5.64
N LEU A 195 -5.01 9.54 -4.77
CA LEU A 195 -5.73 9.62 -3.50
C LEU A 195 -7.25 9.66 -3.71
N ARG A 196 -7.73 10.50 -4.63
CA ARG A 196 -9.16 10.58 -4.99
C ARG A 196 -9.67 9.26 -5.54
N TYR A 197 -8.90 8.59 -6.39
CA TYR A 197 -9.24 7.26 -6.89
C TYR A 197 -9.37 6.24 -5.75
N LEU A 198 -8.54 6.33 -4.70
CA LEU A 198 -8.60 5.47 -3.52
C LEU A 198 -9.62 5.93 -2.47
N GLY A 199 -10.41 6.95 -2.77
CA GLY A 199 -11.43 7.51 -1.88
C GLY A 199 -10.87 8.34 -0.71
N ARG A 200 -9.67 8.89 -0.87
CA ARG A 200 -9.00 9.79 0.07
C ARG A 200 -9.05 11.21 -0.46
N ASP A 201 -9.40 12.17 0.40
CA ASP A 201 -9.34 13.58 0.05
C ASP A 201 -7.91 14.08 0.22
N PRO A 202 -7.22 14.57 -0.82
CA PRO A 202 -5.84 15.05 -0.72
C PRO A 202 -5.69 16.39 0.04
N ARG A 203 -6.79 17.07 0.39
CA ARG A 203 -6.79 18.42 1.01
C ARG A 203 -7.09 18.41 2.52
N VAL A 204 -7.13 17.24 3.14
CA VAL A 204 -7.36 17.03 4.59
C VAL A 204 -6.26 17.59 5.48
#